data_AF-A0A2X4TU37-F1
#
_entry.id   AF-A0A2X4TU37-F1
#
_cell.length_a   1.000
_cell.length_b   1.000
_cell.length_c   1.000
_cell.angle_alpha   90.00
_cell.angle_beta   90.00
_cell.angle_gamma   90.00
#
_symmetry.space_group_name_H-M   'P 1'
#
loop_
_entity.id
_entity.type
_entity.pdbx_description
1 polymer ?
#
loop_
_entity_poly.entity_id
_entity_poly.type
_entity_poly.pdbx_seq_one_letter_code
_entity_poly.pdbx_strand_id
1 'polypeptide(L)'
;MIIYLHGFDSNSPGNHEKVLQLQFIDPDVRLVSYSTRHPKHDMQHLLKEVDKMLQLNVDDRPLICGVGLGGYWAERIAFCAISVRWYLTRICFPMKTWRGKSIVRKNTPISPRSA
;
A
#
# COMPACT_ATOMS: atom_id res chain seq x y z
N MET A 1 11.91 4.86 -12.29
CA MET A 1 11.62 3.83 -11.25
C MET A 1 10.58 4.31 -10.24
N ILE A 2 9.49 3.55 -10.06
CA ILE A 2 8.45 3.74 -9.03
C ILE A 2 8.44 2.56 -8.05
N ILE A 3 8.59 2.84 -6.76
CA ILE A 3 8.40 1.87 -5.68
C ILE A 3 6.97 2.01 -5.15
N TYR A 4 6.22 0.92 -5.15
CA TYR A 4 4.83 0.91 -4.71
C TYR A 4 4.62 0.07 -3.44
N LEU A 5 4.03 0.70 -2.43
CA LEU A 5 3.68 0.11 -1.14
C LEU A 5 2.17 -0.13 -1.04
N HIS A 6 1.79 -1.40 -0.94
CA HIS A 6 0.39 -1.78 -0.80
C HIS A 6 -0.19 -1.39 0.58
N GLY A 7 -1.52 -1.37 0.66
CA GLY A 7 -2.27 -1.15 1.89
C GLY A 7 -2.41 -2.43 2.72
N PHE A 8 -3.54 -2.63 3.39
CA PHE A 8 -3.75 -3.80 4.26
C PHE A 8 -3.77 -5.16 3.53
N ASP A 9 -4.22 -5.19 2.27
CA ASP A 9 -4.31 -6.40 1.47
C ASP A 9 -3.54 -6.27 0.14
N SER A 10 -2.39 -6.94 0.06
CA SER A 10 -1.51 -6.97 -1.11
C SER A 10 -2.06 -7.77 -2.30
N ASN A 11 -2.93 -8.75 -2.04
CA ASN A 11 -3.43 -9.67 -3.06
C ASN A 11 -4.83 -9.29 -3.55
N SER A 12 -5.37 -8.17 -3.07
CA SER A 12 -6.67 -7.69 -3.53
C SER A 12 -6.63 -7.37 -5.04
N PRO A 13 -7.71 -7.64 -5.79
CA PRO A 13 -7.78 -7.31 -7.22
C PRO A 13 -7.61 -5.81 -7.47
N GLY A 14 -8.11 -4.97 -6.54
CA GLY A 14 -7.90 -3.53 -6.60
C GLY A 14 -6.45 -3.10 -6.36
N ASN A 15 -5.57 -3.96 -5.85
CA ASN A 15 -4.12 -3.70 -5.81
C ASN A 15 -3.49 -3.93 -7.19
N HIS A 16 -3.86 -5.02 -7.85
CA HIS A 16 -3.40 -5.33 -9.21
C HIS A 16 -3.76 -4.22 -10.20
N GLU A 17 -4.99 -3.69 -10.14
CA GLU A 17 -5.41 -2.57 -10.99
C GLU A 17 -4.54 -1.31 -10.78
N LYS A 18 -4.15 -1.01 -9.54
CA LYS A 18 -3.29 0.15 -9.25
C LYS A 18 -1.87 -0.04 -9.74
N VAL A 19 -1.33 -1.25 -9.61
CA VAL A 19 -0.01 -1.57 -10.17
C VAL A 19 -0.03 -1.42 -11.68
N LEU A 20 -1.07 -1.90 -12.36
CA LEU A 20 -1.23 -1.71 -13.81
C LEU A 20 -1.34 -0.24 -14.20
N GLN A 21 -2.08 0.57 -13.42
CA GLN A 21 -2.17 2.02 -13.63
C GLN A 21 -0.82 2.72 -13.46
N LEU A 22 -0.03 2.33 -12.46
CA LEU A 22 1.32 2.87 -12.25
C LEU A 22 2.27 2.45 -13.38
N GLN A 23 2.14 1.21 -13.88
CA GLN A 23 2.94 0.70 -14.99
C GLN A 23 2.68 1.45 -16.30
N PHE A 24 1.52 2.07 -16.44
CA PHE A 24 1.23 2.96 -17.56
C PHE A 24 2.03 4.28 -17.50
N ILE A 25 2.42 4.71 -16.30
CA ILE A 25 3.18 5.96 -16.08
C ILE A 25 4.69 5.70 -16.20
N ASP A 26 5.17 4.63 -15.55
CA ASP A 26 6.57 4.24 -15.55
C ASP A 26 6.65 2.71 -15.73
N PRO A 27 7.45 2.20 -16.69
CA PRO A 27 7.57 0.75 -16.89
C PRO A 27 8.31 0.03 -15.74
N ASP A 28 9.14 0.71 -14.95
CA ASP A 28 9.86 0.15 -13.80
C ASP A 28 9.10 0.41 -12.48
N VAL A 29 7.96 -0.28 -12.34
CA VAL A 29 7.16 -0.31 -11.10
C VAL A 29 7.53 -1.55 -10.29
N ARG A 30 8.03 -1.33 -9.08
CA ARG A 30 8.41 -2.38 -8.14
C ARG A 30 7.45 -2.40 -6.96
N LEU A 31 6.68 -3.48 -6.85
CA LEU A 31 5.80 -3.74 -5.71
C LEU A 31 6.62 -4.28 -4.54
N VAL A 32 6.50 -3.65 -3.37
CA VAL A 32 7.06 -4.16 -2.12
C VAL A 32 5.94 -4.76 -1.27
N SER A 33 6.03 -6.07 -1.03
CA SER A 33 5.05 -6.84 -0.27
C SER A 33 5.50 -7.04 1.19
N TYR A 34 4.63 -6.71 2.16
CA TYR A 34 4.91 -6.79 3.60
C TYR A 34 3.69 -7.28 4.41
N SER A 35 3.89 -7.74 5.65
CA SER A 35 2.90 -8.50 6.40
C SER A 35 1.75 -7.66 6.95
N THR A 36 1.95 -6.35 7.14
CA THR A 36 1.01 -5.36 7.73
C THR A 36 0.55 -5.65 9.17
N ARG A 37 0.90 -6.82 9.72
CA ARG A 37 0.53 -7.30 11.06
C ARG A 37 1.55 -6.97 12.13
N HIS A 38 2.81 -6.72 11.74
CA HIS A 38 3.92 -6.62 12.68
C HIS A 38 4.77 -5.36 12.39
N PRO A 39 4.31 -4.16 12.80
CA PRO A 39 4.90 -2.89 12.38
C PRO A 39 6.40 -2.75 12.57
N LYS A 40 6.96 -3.32 13.66
CA LYS A 40 8.42 -3.30 13.91
C LYS A 40 9.21 -4.12 12.90
N HIS A 41 8.74 -5.33 12.59
CA HIS A 41 9.38 -6.20 11.60
C HIS A 41 9.16 -5.68 10.18
N ASP A 42 7.94 -5.19 9.92
CA ASP A 42 7.57 -4.58 8.64
C ASP A 42 8.47 -3.36 8.35
N MET A 43 8.71 -2.47 9.31
CA MET A 43 9.57 -1.31 9.10
C MET A 43 11.02 -1.69 8.75
N GLN A 44 11.61 -2.64 9.46
CA GLN A 44 12.97 -3.11 9.17
C GLN A 44 13.07 -3.78 7.80
N HIS A 45 12.06 -4.56 7.43
CA HIS A 45 11.98 -5.20 6.13
C HIS A 45 11.83 -4.18 5.01
N LEU A 46 10.89 -3.23 5.16
CA LEU A 46 10.63 -2.17 4.20
C LEU A 46 11.87 -1.30 3.94
N LEU A 47 12.58 -0.90 4.99
CA LEU A 47 13.81 -0.12 4.86
C LEU A 47 14.88 -0.87 4.07
N LYS A 48 15.08 -2.17 4.36
CA LYS A 48 16.06 -3.00 3.66
C LYS A 48 15.69 -3.21 2.19
N GLU A 49 14.42 -3.47 1.90
CA GLU A 49 13.97 -3.71 0.54
C GLU A 49 14.07 -2.44 -0.31
N VAL A 50 13.66 -1.30 0.24
CA VAL A 50 13.79 0.00 -0.43
C VAL A 50 15.26 0.36 -0.64
N ASP A 51 16.13 0.20 0.36
CA ASP A 51 17.57 0.46 0.23
C ASP A 51 18.20 -0.39 -0.88
N LYS A 52 17.87 -1.69 -0.94
CA LYS A 52 18.29 -2.57 -2.03
C LYS A 52 17.80 -2.07 -3.39
N MET A 53 16.54 -1.63 -3.50
CA MET A 53 16.00 -1.09 -4.74
C MET A 53 16.69 0.21 -5.16
N LEU A 54 17.04 1.07 -4.20
CA LEU A 54 17.78 2.31 -4.45
C LEU A 54 19.21 2.04 -4.93
N GLN A 55 19.91 1.08 -4.33
CA GLN A 55 21.26 0.69 -4.75
C GLN A 55 21.31 0.05 -6.13
N LEU A 56 20.25 -0.67 -6.50
CA LEU A 56 20.10 -1.29 -7.82
C LEU A 56 19.56 -0.31 -8.87
N ASN A 57 19.17 0.90 -8.48
CA ASN A 57 18.60 1.87 -9.39
C ASN A 57 19.70 2.69 -10.07
N VAL A 58 19.48 2.99 -11.35
CA VAL A 58 20.33 3.85 -12.17
C VAL A 58 19.72 5.26 -12.27
N ASP A 59 18.42 5.44 -11.98
CA ASP A 59 17.74 6.73 -12.05
C ASP A 59 18.06 7.64 -10.84
N ASP A 60 18.37 8.90 -11.13
CA ASP A 60 18.65 9.95 -10.14
C ASP A 60 17.44 10.34 -9.28
N ARG A 61 16.21 9.92 -9.63
CA ARG A 61 14.96 10.38 -9.00
C ARG A 61 13.94 9.26 -8.79
N PRO A 62 14.21 8.30 -7.88
CA PRO A 62 13.24 7.27 -7.50
C PRO A 62 12.00 7.89 -6.86
N LEU A 63 10.82 7.37 -7.23
CA LEU A 63 9.54 7.80 -6.66
C LEU A 63 8.95 6.69 -5.79
N ILE A 64 8.51 7.02 -4.57
CA ILE A 64 7.79 6.09 -3.70
C ILE A 64 6.31 6.48 -3.64
N CYS A 65 5.44 5.51 -3.81
CA CYS A 65 4.00 5.71 -3.75
C CYS A 65 3.36 4.64 -2.86
N GLY A 66 2.24 4.99 -2.23
CA GLY A 66 1.55 4.06 -1.36
C GLY A 66 0.07 4.38 -1.20
N VAL A 67 -0.70 3.36 -0.81
CA VAL A 67 -2.14 3.45 -0.59
C VAL A 67 -2.51 3.08 0.85
N GLY A 68 -3.32 3.91 1.51
CA GLY A 68 -3.73 3.70 2.90
C GLY A 68 -2.52 3.54 3.84
N LEU A 69 -2.38 2.34 4.43
CA LEU A 69 -1.24 1.99 5.29
C LEU A 69 0.12 2.06 4.55
N GLY A 70 0.14 1.72 3.25
CA GLY A 70 1.36 1.85 2.44
C GLY A 70 1.80 3.30 2.27
N GLY A 71 0.85 4.24 2.22
CA GLY A 71 1.13 5.68 2.18
C GLY A 71 1.78 6.18 3.47
N TYR A 72 1.33 5.69 4.62
CA TYR A 72 1.94 5.99 5.93
C TYR A 72 3.40 5.55 6.03
N TRP A 73 3.72 4.37 5.48
CA TRP A 73 5.10 3.89 5.43
C TRP A 73 5.93 4.62 4.37
N ALA A 74 5.34 4.92 3.21
CA ALA A 74 5.99 5.67 2.14
C ALA A 74 6.51 7.02 2.63
N GLU A 75 5.70 7.76 3.40
CA GLU A 75 6.09 9.05 3.98
C GLU A 75 7.27 8.92 4.95
N ARG A 76 7.26 7.91 5.84
CA ARG A 76 8.36 7.67 6.80
C ARG A 76 9.65 7.26 6.12
N ILE A 77 9.55 6.41 5.11
CA ILE A 77 10.72 5.94 4.36
C ILE A 77 11.27 7.10 3.53
N ALA A 78 10.42 7.90 2.87
CA ALA A 78 10.85 9.07 2.13
C ALA A 78 11.47 10.14 3.04
N PHE A 79 10.99 10.29 4.28
CA PHE A 79 11.63 11.15 5.26
C PHE A 79 13.05 10.67 5.60
N CYS A 80 13.25 9.37 5.76
CA CYS A 80 14.58 8.79 5.99
C CYS A 80 15.47 8.83 4.73
N ALA A 81 14.89 8.66 3.55
CA ALA A 81 15.58 8.64 2.27
C ALA A 81 15.46 10.02 1.60
N ILE A 82 16.38 10.93 1.94
CA ILE A 82 16.41 12.35 1.52
C ILE A 82 16.20 12.55 0.00
N SER A 83 16.59 11.58 -0.83
CA SER A 83 16.53 11.66 -2.30
C SER A 83 15.22 11.15 -2.93
N VAL A 84 14.29 10.59 -2.15
CA VAL A 84 13.09 9.93 -2.70
C VAL A 84 11.91 10.90 -2.70
N ARG A 85 11.32 11.12 -3.88
CA ARG A 85 10.07 11.88 -3.98
C ARG A 85 8.90 10.97 -3.64
N TRP A 86 7.98 11.44 -2.80
CA TRP A 86 6.83 10.65 -2.40
C TRP A 86 5.53 11.24 -2.95
N TYR A 87 4.62 10.34 -3.34
CA TYR A 87 3.26 10.69 -3.74
C TYR A 87 2.27 9.93 -2.86
N LEU A 88 1.46 10.67 -2.09
CA LEU A 88 0.42 10.11 -1.25
C LEU A 88 -0.91 10.10 -2.00
N THR A 89 -1.33 8.92 -2.44
CA THR A 89 -2.70 8.71 -2.90
C THR A 89 -3.64 8.82 -1.69
N ARG A 90 -4.42 9.90 -1.63
CA ARG A 90 -5.35 10.26 -0.54
C ARG A 90 -6.58 9.33 -0.50
N ILE A 91 -6.39 8.02 -0.33
CA ILE A 91 -7.48 7.06 -0.09
C ILE A 91 -7.29 6.38 1.28
N CYS A 92 -8.19 6.80 2.18
CA CYS A 92 -8.64 6.23 3.44
C CYS A 92 -7.58 5.75 4.45
N PHE A 93 -7.23 6.66 5.35
CA PHE A 93 -7.02 6.33 6.75
C PHE A 93 -8.36 5.83 7.34
N PRO A 94 -8.52 4.57 7.80
CA PRO A 94 -9.66 4.24 8.64
C PRO A 94 -9.29 4.65 10.07
N MET A 95 -9.42 5.94 10.37
CA MET A 95 -9.29 6.44 11.75
C MET A 95 -10.60 6.11 12.48
N LYS A 96 -10.93 4.82 12.63
CA LYS A 96 -12.08 4.36 13.45
C LYS A 96 -12.15 2.86 13.79
N THR A 97 -11.21 2.00 13.40
CA THR A 97 -11.27 0.56 13.75
C THR A 97 -9.95 0.04 14.34
N TRP A 98 -9.50 0.68 15.42
CA TRP A 98 -8.64 0.04 16.45
C TRP A 98 -9.43 -0.10 17.77
N ARG A 99 -10.71 -0.46 17.69
CA ARG A 99 -11.49 -1.02 18.80
C ARG A 99 -12.51 -2.03 18.25
N GLY A 100 -12.47 -3.24 18.78
CA GLY A 100 -13.66 -4.11 18.90
C GLY A 100 -13.89 -5.13 17.78
N LYS A 101 -13.78 -6.41 18.17
CA LYS A 101 -14.57 -7.51 17.60
C LYS A 101 -16.05 -7.12 17.50
N SER A 102 -16.66 -7.24 16.32
CA SER A 102 -17.91 -7.99 16.12
C SER A 102 -18.27 -8.03 14.64
N ILE A 103 -18.24 -9.24 14.10
CA ILE A 103 -18.75 -9.61 12.78
C ILE A 103 -20.27 -9.50 12.84
N VAL A 104 -20.85 -8.45 12.26
CA VAL A 104 -22.29 -8.41 11.94
C VAL A 104 -22.45 -8.98 10.53
N ARG A 105 -23.09 -10.15 10.45
CA ARG A 105 -23.41 -10.84 9.20
C ARG A 105 -24.35 -9.98 8.35
N LYS A 106 -24.07 -9.99 7.04
CA LYS A 106 -24.81 -9.30 5.98
C LYS A 106 -26.28 -9.73 5.93
N ASN A 107 -27.17 -8.75 5.80
CA ASN A 107 -28.58 -8.91 5.46
C ASN A 107 -28.76 -9.75 4.18
N THR A 108 -29.55 -10.81 4.28
CA THR A 108 -30.15 -11.53 3.14
C THR A 108 -31.44 -10.80 2.69
N PRO A 109 -31.72 -10.71 1.38
CA PRO A 109 -32.96 -10.11 0.88
C PRO A 109 -34.13 -11.09 1.05
N ILE A 110 -35.24 -10.62 1.62
CA ILE A 110 -36.49 -11.39 1.78
C ILE A 110 -37.29 -11.28 0.48
N SER A 111 -37.61 -12.42 -0.16
CA SER A 111 -38.54 -12.51 -1.29
C SER A 111 -39.98 -12.15 -0.89
N PRO A 112 -40.82 -11.56 -1.77
CA PRO A 112 -42.20 -11.25 -1.43
C PRO A 112 -43.05 -12.53 -1.45
N ARG A 113 -43.85 -12.78 -0.41
CA ARG A 113 -44.95 -13.76 -0.45
C ARG A 113 -46.23 -13.07 -0.90
N SER A 114 -46.82 -13.64 -1.94
CA SER A 114 -48.15 -13.38 -2.48
C SER A 114 -49.23 -14.19 -1.76
N ALA A 115 -50.43 -13.59 -1.71
CA ALA A 115 -51.77 -14.12 -1.39
C ALA A 115 -52.06 -14.44 0.09
#